data_AF-A0A2V9AS03-F1
#
_entry.id   AF-A0A2V9AS03-F1
#
_cell.length_a   1.000
_cell.length_b   1.000
_cell.length_c   1.000
_cell.angle_alpha   90.00
_cell.angle_beta   90.00
_cell.angle_gamma   90.00
#
_symmetry.space_group_name_H-M   'P 1'
#
loop_
_entity.id
_entity.type
_entity.pdbx_description
1 polymer ?
#
loop_
_entity_poly.entity_id
_entity_poly.type
_entity_poly.pdbx_seq_one_letter_code
_entity_poly.pdbx_strand_id
1 'polypeptide(L)'
;MADWLKLVRQRLSGLDLGATENDEVHAELAGHLQEFYESLRAQGLPDQAALSETRVRIGNWDKLQRQIQMAREKENTMTPRTSQLWLPSLATLLVSMIMLPALERLGFNPQFLFLRGPHGQTYVFTVYTVWLLLLPFVGALGAHLSSRAGGSRPAIVVSGIFPALAIFVVLLLVLPFMGFLEHGLEVNARSLFHSWASEPFGRLGLVAGWVLAPGACLFIGAAAYLLIHRQLAARSVASG
;
A
#
# COMPACT_ATOMS: atom_id res chain seq x y z
N MET A 1 -5.00 35.53 33.96
CA MET A 1 -4.77 34.15 33.48
C MET A 1 -3.95 34.24 32.20
N ALA A 2 -2.85 33.49 32.08
CA ALA A 2 -2.01 33.55 30.90
C ALA A 2 -2.62 32.71 29.76
N ASP A 3 -2.67 33.27 28.55
CA ASP A 3 -3.15 32.57 27.36
C ASP A 3 -2.09 31.58 26.83
N TRP A 4 -1.87 30.48 27.56
CA TRP A 4 -0.88 29.46 27.19
C TRP A 4 -1.16 28.83 25.83
N LEU A 5 -2.43 28.63 25.48
CA LEU A 5 -2.85 28.08 24.19
C LEU A 5 -2.42 28.97 23.02
N LYS A 6 -2.53 30.29 23.15
CA LYS A 6 -2.08 31.23 22.11
C LYS A 6 -0.56 31.22 21.98
N LEU A 7 0.15 31.13 23.10
CA LEU A 7 1.61 31.07 23.12
C LEU A 7 2.13 29.80 22.44
N VAL A 8 1.53 28.65 22.76
CA VAL A 8 1.85 27.35 22.16
C VAL A 8 1.53 27.36 20.67
N ARG A 9 0.33 27.80 20.25
CA ARG A 9 -0.04 27.93 18.83
C ARG A 9 0.90 28.83 18.04
N GLN A 10 1.30 29.97 18.61
CA GLN A 10 2.20 30.90 17.92
C GLN A 10 3.59 30.30 17.74
N ARG A 11 4.11 29.61 18.76
CA ARG A 11 5.48 29.04 18.76
C ARG A 11 5.59 27.70 18.02
N LEU A 12 4.51 26.92 17.96
CA LEU A 12 4.46 25.63 17.26
C LEU A 12 3.77 25.72 15.89
N SER A 13 3.40 26.91 15.42
CA SER A 13 2.83 27.14 14.08
C SER A 13 3.68 26.63 12.92
N GLY A 14 4.98 26.40 13.13
CA GLY A 14 5.90 25.83 12.14
C GLY A 14 5.95 24.30 12.10
N LEU A 15 5.16 23.59 12.92
CA LEU A 15 5.04 22.14 12.87
C LEU A 15 4.02 21.72 11.82
N ASP A 16 4.45 20.88 10.88
CA ASP A 16 3.60 20.26 9.85
C ASP A 16 2.79 19.09 10.44
N LEU A 17 1.87 19.43 11.35
CA LEU A 17 0.94 18.51 12.00
C LEU A 17 -0.42 18.57 11.29
N GLY A 18 -1.10 17.42 11.17
CA GLY A 18 -2.47 17.37 10.64
C GLY A 18 -3.41 18.19 11.52
N ALA A 19 -4.42 18.84 10.94
CA ALA A 19 -5.25 19.84 11.63
C ALA A 19 -5.82 19.38 12.99
N THR A 20 -6.28 18.13 13.08
CA THR A 20 -6.84 17.56 14.32
C THR A 20 -5.78 17.26 15.38
N GLU A 21 -4.66 16.65 14.97
CA GLU A 21 -3.54 16.29 15.84
C GLU A 21 -2.81 17.53 16.35
N ASN A 22 -2.75 18.59 15.54
CA ASN A 22 -2.18 19.88 15.89
C ASN A 22 -2.96 20.54 17.04
N ASP A 23 -4.28 20.46 17.02
CA ASP A 23 -5.11 21.01 18.08
C ASP A 23 -5.02 20.21 19.38
N GLU A 24 -4.90 18.88 19.31
CA GLU A 24 -4.69 18.02 20.48
C GLU A 24 -3.33 18.27 21.15
N VAL A 25 -2.25 18.27 20.36
CA VAL A 25 -0.89 18.54 20.87
C VAL A 25 -0.79 19.95 21.45
N HIS A 26 -1.42 20.95 20.81
CA HIS A 26 -1.47 22.30 21.35
C HIS A 26 -2.25 22.40 22.66
N ALA A 27 -3.37 21.69 22.79
CA ALA A 27 -4.19 21.68 24.00
C ALA A 27 -3.47 20.98 25.15
N GLU A 28 -2.86 19.83 24.91
CA GLU A 28 -2.13 19.05 25.91
C GLU A 28 -0.91 19.82 26.42
N LEU A 29 -0.12 20.42 25.53
CA LEU A 29 1.06 21.19 25.92
C LEU A 29 0.69 22.48 26.67
N ALA A 30 -0.42 23.13 26.28
CA ALA A 30 -0.97 24.26 27.02
C ALA A 30 -1.49 23.84 28.41
N GLY A 31 -2.07 22.63 28.54
CA GLY A 31 -2.48 22.03 29.80
C GLY A 31 -1.29 21.80 30.74
N HIS A 32 -0.23 21.13 30.26
CA HIS A 32 1.01 20.93 31.03
C HIS A 32 1.64 22.23 31.51
N LEU A 33 1.57 23.28 30.69
CA LEU A 33 2.05 24.62 31.04
C LEU A 33 1.23 25.28 32.15
N GLN A 34 -0.10 25.14 32.06
CA GLN A 34 -1.02 25.65 33.05
C GLN A 34 -0.83 24.93 34.40
N GLU A 35 -0.74 23.60 34.39
CA GLU A 35 -0.48 22.80 35.59
C GLU A 35 0.84 23.20 36.28
N PHE A 36 1.90 23.44 35.49
CA PHE A 36 3.18 23.86 36.05
C PHE A 36 3.12 25.27 36.66
N TYR A 37 2.44 26.20 36.00
CA TYR A 37 2.21 27.54 36.54
C TYR A 37 1.38 27.50 37.83
N GLU A 38 0.32 26.69 37.88
CA GLU A 38 -0.51 26.50 39.07
C GLU A 38 0.27 25.86 40.23
N SER A 39 1.15 24.92 39.93
CA SER A 39 2.05 24.31 40.92
C SER A 39 3.01 25.33 41.55
N LEU A 40 3.61 26.22 40.75
CA LEU A 40 4.48 27.29 41.26
C LEU A 40 3.70 28.32 42.08
N ARG A 41 2.45 28.59 41.69
CA ARG A 41 1.53 29.44 42.46
C ARG A 41 1.16 28.82 43.80
N ALA A 42 0.88 27.52 43.83
CA ALA A 42 0.59 26.78 45.05
C ALA A 42 1.79 26.75 46.02
N GLN A 43 3.02 26.82 45.48
CA GLN A 43 4.26 26.94 46.25
C GLN A 43 4.55 28.36 46.77
N GLY A 44 3.62 29.31 46.54
CA GLY A 44 3.70 30.66 47.07
C GLY A 44 4.50 31.64 46.20
N LEU A 45 4.89 31.26 44.97
CA LEU A 45 5.56 32.21 44.09
C LEU A 45 4.60 33.33 43.62
N PRO A 46 5.09 34.58 43.58
CA PRO A 46 4.35 35.68 43.00
C PRO A 46 4.13 35.47 41.50
N ASP A 47 3.00 35.98 41.00
CA ASP A 47 2.48 35.69 39.65
C ASP A 47 3.51 35.91 38.54
N GLN A 48 4.26 37.00 38.62
CA GLN A 48 5.28 37.34 37.62
C GLN A 48 6.49 36.40 37.67
N ALA A 49 6.86 35.92 38.86
CA ALA A 49 7.95 34.97 39.02
C ALA A 49 7.56 33.58 38.51
N ALA A 50 6.35 33.10 38.85
CA ALA A 50 5.80 31.84 38.34
C ALA A 50 5.72 31.84 36.81
N LEU A 51 5.25 32.94 36.19
CA LEU A 51 5.24 33.08 34.73
C LEU A 51 6.65 33.04 34.10
N SER A 52 7.62 33.68 34.74
CA SER A 52 9.01 33.69 34.25
C SER A 52 9.67 32.31 34.34
N GLU A 53 9.48 31.59 35.44
CA GLU A 53 10.00 30.24 35.63
C GLU A 53 9.37 29.24 34.68
N THR A 54 8.04 29.28 34.50
CA THR A 54 7.34 28.43 33.53
C THR A 54 7.87 28.63 32.11
N ARG A 55 8.20 29.87 31.72
CA ARG A 55 8.80 30.19 30.41
C ARG A 55 10.24 29.72 30.28
N VAL A 56 11.05 29.86 31.34
CA VAL A 56 12.46 29.41 31.36
C VAL A 56 12.57 27.89 31.29
N ARG A 57 11.61 27.16 31.87
CA ARG A 57 11.60 25.69 31.82
C ARG A 57 11.40 25.13 30.40
N ILE A 58 10.67 25.84 29.54
CA ILE A 58 10.60 25.55 28.09
C ILE A 58 11.67 26.34 27.31
N GLY A 59 12.77 26.74 27.94
CA GLY A 59 13.80 27.61 27.37
C GLY A 59 14.39 27.18 26.02
N ASN A 60 14.09 25.98 25.52
CA ASN A 60 14.39 25.55 24.16
C ASN A 60 13.16 25.01 23.43
N TRP A 61 12.27 25.91 22.97
CA TRP A 61 11.15 25.58 22.07
C TRP A 61 11.62 24.81 20.82
N ASP A 62 12.77 25.18 20.27
CA ASP A 62 13.37 24.49 19.12
C ASP A 62 13.74 23.04 19.43
N LYS A 63 14.17 22.75 20.67
CA LYS A 63 14.50 21.40 21.11
C LYS A 63 13.24 20.57 21.30
N LEU A 64 12.18 21.15 21.85
CA LEU A 64 10.89 20.50 22.01
C LEU A 64 10.27 20.18 20.64
N GLN A 65 10.31 21.13 19.71
CA GLN A 65 9.86 20.93 18.33
C GLN A 65 10.64 19.79 17.66
N ARG A 66 11.97 19.77 17.79
CA ARG A 66 12.80 18.68 17.28
C ARG A 66 12.48 17.34 17.93
N GLN A 67 12.20 17.29 19.23
CA GLN A 67 11.85 16.06 19.93
C GLN A 67 10.49 15.52 19.48
N ILE A 68 9.49 16.38 19.30
CA ILE A 68 8.18 16.00 18.75
C ILE A 68 8.34 15.48 17.32
N GLN A 69 9.15 16.15 16.50
CA GLN A 69 9.42 15.72 15.13
C GLN A 69 10.18 14.38 15.07
N MET A 70 11.19 14.18 15.92
CA MET A 70 11.91 12.91 16.04
C MET A 70 11.01 11.78 16.57
N ALA A 71 10.13 12.07 17.54
CA ALA A 71 9.18 11.09 18.06
C ALA A 71 8.20 10.65 16.96
N ARG A 72 7.72 11.59 16.14
CA ARG A 72 6.89 11.29 14.97
C ARG A 72 7.63 10.48 13.92
N GLU A 73 8.87 10.85 13.55
CA GLU A 73 9.69 10.05 12.62
C GLU A 73 9.92 8.64 13.15
N LYS A 74 10.06 8.50 14.47
CA LYS A 74 10.22 7.21 15.15
C LYS A 74 8.92 6.43 15.26
N GLU A 75 7.76 7.05 15.36
CA GLU A 75 6.45 6.37 15.32
C GLU A 75 6.05 6.00 13.88
N ASN A 76 6.48 6.79 12.90
CA ASN A 76 6.51 6.46 11.48
C ASN A 76 7.66 5.47 11.13
N THR A 77 8.05 4.57 12.06
CA THR A 77 9.09 3.54 11.83
C THR A 77 8.69 2.45 10.82
N MET A 78 7.56 2.57 10.13
CA MET A 78 7.47 1.89 8.85
C MET A 78 8.27 2.70 7.83
N THR A 79 9.42 2.15 7.42
CA THR A 79 10.25 2.71 6.36
C THR A 79 9.34 3.17 5.21
N PRO A 80 9.51 4.37 4.62
CA PRO A 80 8.59 4.89 3.61
C PRO A 80 8.33 3.89 2.48
N ARG A 81 9.35 3.11 2.12
CA ARG A 81 9.28 2.01 1.14
C ARG A 81 8.33 0.88 1.57
N THR A 82 8.29 0.54 2.85
CA THR A 82 7.44 -0.52 3.39
C THR A 82 5.96 -0.12 3.37
N SER A 83 5.65 1.12 3.78
CA SER A 83 4.28 1.65 3.74
C SER A 83 3.79 1.94 2.31
N GLN A 84 4.67 2.41 1.42
CA GLN A 84 4.28 2.81 0.06
C GLN A 84 4.24 1.67 -0.96
N LEU A 85 5.08 0.66 -0.78
CA LEU A 85 5.26 -0.42 -1.75
C LEU A 85 4.85 -1.77 -1.15
N TRP A 86 5.47 -2.18 -0.05
CA TRP A 86 5.31 -3.55 0.45
C TRP A 86 3.93 -3.83 1.03
N LEU A 87 3.40 -2.93 1.86
CA LEU A 87 2.12 -3.14 2.53
C LEU A 87 0.95 -3.18 1.51
N PRO A 88 0.85 -2.24 0.54
CA PRO A 88 -0.13 -2.32 -0.53
C PRO A 88 0.05 -3.55 -1.46
N SER A 89 1.30 -3.91 -1.75
CA SER A 89 1.62 -5.06 -2.61
C SER A 89 1.26 -6.40 -1.95
N LEU A 90 1.54 -6.55 -0.65
CA LEU A 90 1.16 -7.74 0.12
C LEU A 90 -0.36 -7.84 0.29
N ALA A 91 -1.03 -6.71 0.53
CA ALA A 91 -2.48 -6.67 0.64
C ALA A 91 -3.15 -7.10 -0.69
N THR A 92 -2.70 -6.56 -1.82
CA THR A 92 -3.24 -6.96 -3.14
C THR A 92 -2.91 -8.40 -3.49
N LEU A 93 -1.73 -8.90 -3.09
CA LEU A 93 -1.37 -10.30 -3.25
C LEU A 93 -2.32 -11.22 -2.46
N LEU A 94 -2.57 -10.91 -1.19
CA LEU A 94 -3.48 -11.68 -0.33
C LEU A 94 -4.89 -11.71 -0.90
N VAL A 95 -5.41 -10.55 -1.32
CA VAL A 95 -6.73 -10.46 -1.96
C VAL A 95 -6.76 -11.32 -3.23
N SER A 96 -5.74 -11.21 -4.09
CA SER A 96 -5.65 -12.00 -5.32
C SER A 96 -5.58 -13.51 -5.06
N MET A 97 -4.87 -13.93 -4.01
CA MET A 97 -4.67 -15.33 -3.66
C MET A 97 -5.94 -15.98 -3.11
N ILE A 98 -6.73 -15.24 -2.32
CA ILE A 98 -7.98 -15.73 -1.76
C ILE A 98 -9.11 -15.69 -2.80
N MET A 99 -9.05 -14.78 -3.77
CA MET A 99 -10.17 -14.55 -4.69
C MET A 99 -10.49 -15.76 -5.58
N LEU A 100 -9.48 -16.44 -6.13
CA LEU A 100 -9.68 -17.65 -6.95
C LEU A 100 -10.41 -18.78 -6.19
N PRO A 101 -9.92 -19.27 -5.04
CA PRO A 101 -10.61 -20.32 -4.29
C PRO A 101 -11.98 -19.88 -3.75
N ALA A 102 -12.17 -18.59 -3.47
CA ALA A 102 -13.47 -18.05 -3.11
C ALA A 102 -14.47 -18.12 -4.28
N LEU A 103 -14.04 -17.76 -5.49
CA LEU A 103 -14.84 -17.85 -6.71
C LEU A 103 -15.23 -19.30 -7.03
N GLU A 104 -14.30 -20.24 -6.87
CA GLU A 104 -14.57 -21.68 -7.03
C GLU A 104 -15.61 -22.18 -6.02
N ARG A 105 -15.50 -21.78 -4.74
CA ARG A 105 -16.51 -22.12 -3.71
C ARG A 105 -17.89 -21.54 -3.99
N LEU A 106 -17.96 -20.40 -4.69
CA LEU A 106 -19.22 -19.78 -5.10
C LEU A 106 -19.80 -20.41 -6.39
N GLY A 107 -19.14 -21.42 -6.97
CA GLY A 107 -19.62 -22.12 -8.15
C GLY A 107 -19.21 -21.50 -9.48
N PHE A 108 -18.31 -20.50 -9.48
CA PHE A 108 -17.75 -19.93 -10.71
C PHE A 108 -16.63 -20.84 -11.22
N ASN A 109 -17.02 -21.85 -11.99
CA ASN A 109 -16.10 -22.82 -12.57
C ASN A 109 -15.22 -22.21 -13.67
N PRO A 110 -13.98 -22.70 -13.83
CA PRO A 110 -13.14 -22.35 -14.99
C PRO A 110 -13.84 -22.70 -16.30
N GLN A 111 -13.74 -21.79 -17.27
CA GLN A 111 -14.20 -22.04 -18.63
C GLN A 111 -13.02 -22.62 -19.44
N PHE A 112 -13.29 -23.61 -20.28
CA PHE A 112 -12.28 -24.21 -21.15
C PHE A 112 -12.44 -23.68 -22.57
N LEU A 113 -11.40 -23.03 -23.06
CA LEU A 113 -11.28 -22.58 -24.44
C LEU A 113 -10.47 -23.59 -25.24
N PHE A 114 -11.12 -24.20 -26.22
CA PHE A 114 -10.51 -25.17 -27.12
C PHE A 114 -10.01 -24.45 -28.36
N LEU A 115 -8.69 -24.37 -28.53
CA LEU A 115 -8.06 -23.85 -29.73
C LEU A 115 -7.52 -24.99 -30.56
N ARG A 116 -7.92 -25.06 -31.83
CA ARG A 116 -7.39 -26.04 -32.76
C ARG A 116 -6.01 -25.59 -33.23
N GLY A 117 -5.00 -26.35 -32.87
CA GLY A 117 -3.61 -26.12 -33.21
C GLY A 117 -3.22 -26.65 -34.59
N PRO A 118 -2.00 -26.34 -35.05
CA PRO A 118 -1.39 -26.99 -36.20
C PRO A 118 -1.34 -28.52 -35.98
N HIS A 119 -1.46 -29.30 -37.06
CA HIS A 119 -1.38 -30.78 -37.03
C HIS A 119 -2.53 -31.49 -36.29
N GLY A 120 -3.67 -30.82 -36.10
CA GLY A 120 -4.88 -31.47 -35.56
C GLY A 120 -4.90 -31.66 -34.05
N GLN A 121 -3.89 -31.15 -33.33
CA GLN A 121 -3.92 -31.11 -31.87
C GLN A 121 -4.91 -30.04 -31.37
N THR A 122 -5.57 -30.32 -30.26
CA THR A 122 -6.50 -29.37 -29.62
C THR A 122 -5.88 -28.89 -28.31
N TYR A 123 -5.60 -27.59 -28.22
CA TYR A 123 -5.10 -26.95 -27.02
C TYR A 123 -6.26 -26.53 -26.14
N VAL A 124 -6.19 -26.86 -24.85
CA VAL A 124 -7.19 -26.50 -23.86
C VAL A 124 -6.64 -25.38 -22.99
N PHE A 125 -7.26 -24.21 -23.02
CA PHE A 125 -6.92 -23.08 -22.18
C PHE A 125 -7.96 -22.89 -21.11
N THR A 126 -7.53 -22.90 -19.85
CA THR A 126 -8.39 -22.60 -18.70
C THR A 126 -8.50 -21.08 -18.56
N VAL A 127 -9.72 -20.55 -18.69
CA VAL A 127 -10.01 -19.12 -18.60
C VAL A 127 -10.97 -18.87 -17.45
N TYR A 128 -10.54 -18.02 -16.52
CA TYR A 128 -11.32 -17.60 -15.36
C TYR A 128 -11.90 -16.22 -15.62
N THR A 129 -12.95 -16.16 -16.43
CA THR A 129 -13.54 -14.90 -16.93
C THR A 129 -13.97 -13.97 -15.80
N VAL A 130 -14.64 -14.50 -14.77
CA VAL A 130 -15.07 -13.71 -13.60
C VAL A 130 -13.87 -13.18 -12.81
N TRP A 131 -12.82 -14.00 -12.66
CA TRP A 131 -11.59 -13.57 -12.00
C TRP A 131 -10.91 -12.44 -12.78
N LEU A 132 -10.77 -12.58 -14.11
CA LEU A 132 -10.17 -11.57 -14.98
C LEU A 132 -10.93 -10.23 -14.93
N LEU A 133 -12.26 -10.26 -14.82
CA LEU A 133 -13.09 -9.06 -14.69
C LEU A 133 -12.91 -8.34 -13.34
N LEU A 134 -12.53 -9.07 -12.29
CA LEU A 134 -12.33 -8.51 -10.95
C LEU A 134 -10.90 -7.99 -10.74
N LEU A 135 -9.92 -8.46 -11.51
CA LEU A 135 -8.52 -8.01 -11.42
C LEU A 135 -8.30 -6.50 -11.61
N PRO A 136 -9.00 -5.78 -12.51
CA PRO A 136 -8.86 -4.33 -12.61
C PRO A 136 -9.21 -3.62 -11.29
N PHE A 137 -10.17 -4.13 -10.51
CA PHE A 137 -10.50 -3.58 -9.20
C PHE A 137 -9.38 -3.82 -8.19
N VAL A 138 -8.76 -5.00 -8.22
CA VAL A 138 -7.59 -5.33 -7.37
C VAL A 138 -6.40 -4.44 -7.71
N GLY A 139 -6.13 -4.23 -9.02
CA GLY A 139 -5.06 -3.35 -9.48
C GLY A 139 -5.30 -1.89 -9.10
N ALA A 140 -6.55 -1.42 -9.22
CA ALA A 140 -6.94 -0.08 -8.77
C ALA A 140 -6.83 0.08 -7.24
N LEU A 141 -7.18 -0.96 -6.47
CA LEU A 141 -7.04 -0.96 -5.01
C LEU A 141 -5.56 -0.84 -4.58
N GLY A 142 -4.65 -1.61 -5.21
CA GLY A 142 -3.22 -1.49 -4.96
C GLY A 142 -2.67 -0.10 -5.28
N ALA A 143 -3.08 0.44 -6.43
CA ALA A 143 -2.74 1.78 -6.82
C ALA A 143 -3.27 2.84 -5.83
N HIS A 144 -4.50 2.66 -5.34
CA HIS A 144 -5.11 3.54 -4.35
C HIS A 144 -4.36 3.51 -3.02
N LEU A 145 -4.09 2.32 -2.48
CA LEU A 145 -3.36 2.15 -1.22
C LEU A 145 -1.94 2.74 -1.30
N SER A 146 -1.23 2.50 -2.41
CA SER A 146 0.11 3.07 -2.63
C SER A 146 0.06 4.59 -2.75
N SER A 147 -0.93 5.16 -3.44
CA SER A 147 -1.09 6.62 -3.54
C SER A 147 -1.44 7.27 -2.20
N ARG A 148 -2.27 6.62 -1.37
CA ARG A 148 -2.63 7.11 -0.03
C ARG A 148 -1.42 7.14 0.91
N ALA A 149 -0.46 6.24 0.71
CA ALA A 149 0.81 6.24 1.43
C ALA A 149 1.84 7.24 0.88
N GLY A 150 1.50 8.03 -0.14
CA GLY A 150 2.42 8.98 -0.79
C GLY A 150 3.41 8.34 -1.76
N GLY A 151 3.07 7.15 -2.30
CA GLY A 151 3.91 6.42 -3.25
C GLY A 151 4.15 7.20 -4.55
N SER A 152 5.37 7.08 -5.08
CA SER A 152 5.71 7.63 -6.40
C SER A 152 4.92 6.95 -7.53
N ARG A 153 4.76 7.61 -8.69
CA ARG A 153 4.09 7.03 -9.87
C ARG A 153 4.52 5.60 -10.23
N PRO A 154 5.83 5.25 -10.26
CA PRO A 154 6.22 3.87 -10.51
C PRO A 154 5.83 2.93 -9.36
N ALA A 155 5.88 3.37 -8.10
CA ALA A 155 5.46 2.55 -6.96
C ALA A 155 3.96 2.22 -7.00
N ILE A 156 3.13 3.17 -7.44
CA ILE A 156 1.68 2.98 -7.63
C ILE A 156 1.40 1.91 -8.70
N VAL A 157 2.10 1.98 -9.83
CA VAL A 157 1.95 1.00 -10.93
C VAL A 157 2.46 -0.38 -10.49
N VAL A 158 3.64 -0.43 -9.87
CA VAL A 158 4.24 -1.68 -9.39
C VAL A 158 3.34 -2.35 -8.36
N SER A 159 2.80 -1.59 -7.40
CA SER A 159 1.87 -2.12 -6.41
C SER A 159 0.58 -2.67 -7.03
N GLY A 160 0.08 -2.08 -8.11
CA GLY A 160 -1.12 -2.56 -8.80
C GLY A 160 -0.88 -3.86 -9.58
N ILE A 161 0.29 -4.02 -10.22
CA ILE A 161 0.63 -5.22 -11.02
C ILE A 161 1.32 -6.30 -10.17
N PHE A 162 1.65 -6.01 -8.91
CA PHE A 162 2.43 -6.89 -8.04
C PHE A 162 1.94 -8.36 -8.00
N PRO A 163 0.62 -8.65 -7.95
CA PRO A 163 0.15 -10.03 -7.99
C PRO A 163 0.61 -10.80 -9.25
N ALA A 164 0.60 -10.17 -10.43
CA ALA A 164 1.08 -10.80 -11.66
C ALA A 164 2.61 -10.98 -11.68
N LEU A 165 3.36 -10.03 -11.09
CA LEU A 165 4.82 -10.18 -10.90
C LEU A 165 5.14 -11.34 -9.96
N ALA A 166 4.39 -11.48 -8.86
CA ALA A 166 4.56 -12.57 -7.92
C ALA A 166 4.28 -13.92 -8.58
N ILE A 167 3.19 -14.05 -9.34
CA ILE A 167 2.87 -15.27 -10.10
C ILE A 167 3.98 -15.58 -11.11
N PHE A 168 4.49 -14.58 -11.83
CA PHE A 168 5.60 -14.78 -12.77
C PHE A 168 6.86 -15.32 -12.09
N VAL A 169 7.26 -14.74 -10.95
CA VAL A 169 8.41 -15.22 -10.16
C VAL A 169 8.17 -16.63 -9.64
N VAL A 170 6.98 -16.93 -9.12
CA VAL A 170 6.63 -18.27 -8.66
C VAL A 170 6.73 -19.27 -9.80
N LEU A 171 6.20 -18.95 -10.99
CA LEU A 171 6.33 -19.83 -12.15
C LEU A 171 7.80 -20.07 -12.52
N LEU A 172 8.63 -19.03 -12.52
CA LEU A 172 10.06 -19.15 -12.79
C LEU A 172 10.80 -20.04 -11.79
N LEU A 173 10.37 -20.08 -10.52
CA LEU A 173 10.97 -20.90 -9.47
C LEU A 173 10.42 -22.33 -9.46
N VAL A 174 9.10 -22.49 -9.61
CA VAL A 174 8.42 -23.77 -9.51
C VAL A 174 8.72 -24.64 -10.73
N LEU A 175 8.73 -24.08 -11.94
CA LEU A 175 8.92 -24.86 -13.17
C LEU A 175 10.27 -25.62 -13.24
N PRO A 176 11.44 -25.02 -12.94
CA PRO A 176 12.69 -25.78 -12.89
C PRO A 176 12.72 -26.77 -11.71
N PHE A 177 12.09 -26.44 -10.59
CA PHE A 177 11.99 -27.33 -9.44
C PHE A 177 11.12 -28.58 -9.74
N MET A 178 10.04 -28.42 -10.51
CA MET A 178 9.21 -29.53 -11.00
C MET A 178 10.02 -30.47 -11.90
N GLY A 179 10.90 -29.94 -12.75
CA GLY A 179 11.79 -30.76 -13.57
C GLY A 179 12.79 -31.57 -12.75
N PHE A 180 13.22 -31.06 -11.59
CA PHE A 180 14.09 -31.82 -10.68
C PHE A 180 13.33 -32.97 -9.98
N LEU A 181 12.05 -32.76 -9.65
CA LEU A 181 11.19 -33.73 -8.95
C LEU A 181 10.41 -34.66 -9.87
N GLU A 182 10.76 -34.72 -11.16
CA GLU A 182 9.96 -35.33 -12.22
C GLU A 182 9.42 -36.73 -11.88
N HIS A 183 10.15 -37.52 -11.08
CA HIS A 183 9.78 -38.88 -10.67
C HIS A 183 8.70 -38.96 -9.56
N GLY A 184 8.50 -37.91 -8.77
CA GLY A 184 7.54 -37.88 -7.65
C GLY A 184 6.29 -37.02 -7.87
N LEU A 185 6.13 -36.45 -9.06
CA LEU A 185 5.03 -35.53 -9.36
C LEU A 185 3.70 -36.25 -9.65
N GLU A 186 2.62 -35.66 -9.16
CA GLU A 186 1.26 -36.02 -9.56
C GLU A 186 1.05 -35.82 -11.07
N VAL A 187 0.11 -36.59 -11.64
CA VAL A 187 -0.18 -36.61 -13.08
C VAL A 187 -0.45 -35.22 -13.66
N ASN A 188 -1.14 -34.35 -12.90
CA ASN A 188 -1.45 -32.98 -13.32
C ASN A 188 -0.20 -32.09 -13.36
N ALA A 189 0.68 -32.20 -12.37
CA ALA A 189 1.92 -31.44 -12.31
C ALA A 189 2.88 -31.84 -13.46
N ARG A 190 2.95 -33.13 -13.76
CA ARG A 190 3.74 -33.64 -14.89
C ARG A 190 3.20 -33.18 -16.24
N SER A 191 1.87 -33.13 -16.42
CA SER A 191 1.23 -32.60 -17.63
C SER A 191 1.53 -31.11 -17.86
N LEU A 192 1.47 -30.30 -16.80
CA LEU A 192 1.83 -28.87 -16.85
C LEU A 192 3.31 -28.68 -17.18
N PHE A 193 4.19 -29.48 -16.55
CA PHE A 193 5.63 -29.44 -16.83
C PHE A 193 5.94 -29.85 -18.27
N HIS A 194 5.32 -30.90 -18.82
CA HIS A 194 5.50 -31.27 -20.22
C HIS A 194 4.99 -30.18 -21.17
N SER A 195 3.78 -29.66 -20.94
CA SER A 195 3.23 -28.56 -21.75
C SER A 195 4.16 -27.33 -21.75
N TRP A 196 4.88 -27.09 -20.65
CA TRP A 196 5.90 -26.06 -20.54
C TRP A 196 7.24 -26.42 -21.19
N ALA A 197 7.76 -27.63 -20.97
CA ALA A 197 9.13 -27.99 -21.37
C ALA A 197 9.22 -28.31 -22.87
N SER A 198 8.25 -29.06 -23.41
CA SER A 198 8.33 -29.61 -24.76
C SER A 198 7.55 -28.83 -25.80
N GLU A 199 6.53 -28.06 -25.42
CA GLU A 199 5.62 -27.44 -26.38
C GLU A 199 5.71 -25.89 -26.41
N PRO A 200 6.02 -25.27 -27.57
CA PRO A 200 6.04 -23.81 -27.68
C PRO A 200 4.66 -23.19 -27.45
N PHE A 201 3.57 -23.84 -27.90
CA PHE A 201 2.20 -23.37 -27.68
C PHE A 201 1.73 -23.55 -26.22
N GLY A 202 2.15 -24.61 -25.54
CA GLY A 202 1.86 -24.80 -24.11
C GLY A 202 2.55 -23.76 -23.23
N ARG A 203 3.81 -23.41 -23.53
CA ARG A 203 4.50 -22.26 -22.89
C ARG A 203 3.76 -20.95 -23.09
N LEU A 204 3.42 -20.65 -24.34
CA LEU A 204 2.70 -19.42 -24.67
C LEU A 204 1.37 -19.36 -23.93
N GLY A 205 0.65 -20.48 -23.89
CA GLY A 205 -0.59 -20.65 -23.13
C GLY A 205 -0.47 -20.35 -21.65
N LEU A 206 0.53 -20.95 -21.00
CA LEU A 206 0.75 -20.78 -19.57
C LEU A 206 1.09 -19.33 -19.23
N VAL A 207 2.06 -18.73 -19.95
CA VAL A 207 2.44 -17.32 -19.72
C VAL A 207 1.29 -16.38 -20.07
N ALA A 208 0.60 -16.61 -21.19
CA ALA A 208 -0.50 -15.75 -21.62
C ALA A 208 -1.68 -15.80 -20.64
N GLY A 209 -2.08 -16.99 -20.22
CA GLY A 209 -3.24 -17.19 -19.34
C GLY A 209 -2.99 -16.78 -17.89
N TRP A 210 -1.79 -17.03 -17.35
CA TRP A 210 -1.50 -16.83 -15.93
C TRP A 210 -0.71 -15.56 -15.62
N VAL A 211 -0.03 -14.96 -16.59
CA VAL A 211 0.82 -13.79 -16.37
C VAL A 211 0.36 -12.59 -17.21
N LEU A 212 0.26 -12.75 -18.53
CA LEU A 212 -0.02 -11.62 -19.42
C LEU A 212 -1.46 -11.13 -19.29
N ALA A 213 -2.46 -12.02 -19.40
CA ALA A 213 -3.86 -11.61 -19.29
C ALA A 213 -4.18 -11.03 -17.90
N PRO A 214 -3.80 -11.67 -16.78
CA PRO A 214 -4.01 -11.11 -15.44
C PRO A 214 -3.25 -9.80 -15.23
N GLY A 215 -1.99 -9.75 -15.67
CA GLY A 215 -1.14 -8.55 -15.58
C GLY A 215 -1.70 -7.37 -16.37
N ALA A 216 -2.24 -7.61 -17.56
CA ALA A 216 -2.90 -6.59 -18.37
C ALA A 216 -4.16 -6.05 -17.66
N CYS A 217 -5.01 -6.92 -17.12
CA CYS A 217 -6.19 -6.52 -16.35
C CYS A 217 -5.82 -5.68 -15.12
N LEU A 218 -4.81 -6.11 -14.35
CA LEU A 218 -4.29 -5.35 -13.20
C LEU A 218 -3.74 -3.99 -13.61
N PHE A 219 -2.99 -3.94 -14.72
CA PHE A 219 -2.43 -2.70 -15.25
C PHE A 219 -3.51 -1.72 -15.70
N ILE A 220 -4.56 -2.19 -16.36
CA ILE A 220 -5.71 -1.35 -16.76
C ILE A 220 -6.32 -0.68 -15.52
N GLY A 221 -6.50 -1.44 -14.43
CA GLY A 221 -6.97 -0.91 -13.15
C GLY A 221 -6.07 0.18 -12.57
N ALA A 222 -4.76 -0.09 -12.49
CA ALA A 222 -3.78 0.85 -11.97
C ALA A 222 -3.66 2.13 -12.85
N ALA A 223 -3.71 1.97 -14.18
CA ALA A 223 -3.66 3.07 -15.13
C ALA A 223 -4.93 3.94 -15.08
N ALA A 224 -6.11 3.32 -15.00
CA ALA A 224 -7.38 4.03 -14.84
C ALA A 224 -7.37 4.90 -13.57
N TYR A 225 -6.88 4.34 -12.46
CA TYR A 225 -6.72 5.08 -11.21
C TYR A 225 -5.85 6.33 -11.38
N LEU A 226 -4.68 6.19 -12.01
CA LEU A 226 -3.76 7.31 -12.26
C LEU A 226 -4.37 8.39 -13.16
N LEU A 227 -5.13 8.01 -14.17
CA LEU A 227 -5.80 8.96 -15.07
C LEU A 227 -6.86 9.78 -14.33
N ILE A 228 -7.70 9.12 -13.53
CA ILE A 228 -8.75 9.79 -12.74
C ILE A 228 -8.12 10.75 -11.72
N HIS A 229 -7.07 10.31 -11.01
CA HIS A 229 -6.39 11.14 -10.02
C HIS A 229 -5.71 12.36 -10.65
N ARG A 230 -5.16 12.25 -11.86
CA ARG A 230 -4.60 13.39 -12.60
C ARG A 230 -5.67 14.40 -13.00
N GLN A 231 -6.84 13.94 -13.45
CA GLN A 231 -7.95 14.82 -13.85
C GLN A 231 -8.52 15.60 -12.65
N LEU A 232 -8.62 14.96 -11.48
CA LEU A 232 -9.08 15.61 -10.26
C LEU A 232 -8.10 16.70 -9.79
N ALA A 233 -6.80 16.42 -9.80
CA ALA A 233 -5.77 17.41 -9.47
C ALA A 233 -5.73 18.58 -10.46
N ALA A 234 -5.95 18.33 -11.76
CA ALA A 234 -6.02 19.40 -12.76
C ALA A 234 -7.25 20.30 -12.55
N ARG A 235 -8.39 19.74 -12.13
CA ARG A 235 -9.61 20.50 -11.84
C ARG A 235 -9.47 21.37 -10.59
N SER A 236 -8.80 20.90 -9.53
CA SER A 236 -8.62 21.70 -8.31
C SER A 236 -7.74 22.93 -8.51
N VAL A 237 -6.78 22.86 -9.43
CA VAL A 237 -5.90 23.98 -9.79
C VAL A 237 -6.62 25.00 -10.69
N ALA A 238 -7.58 24.57 -11.51
CA ALA A 238 -8.35 25.46 -12.37
C ALA A 238 -9.50 26.19 -11.63
N SER A 239 -9.84 25.77 -10.41
CA SER A 239 -10.93 26.33 -9.60
C SER A 239 -10.48 27.19 -8.42
N GLY A 240 -9.17 27.39 -8.23
CA GLY A 240 -8.57 28.24 -7.19
C GLY A 240 -7.92 29.46 -7.81
#